data_AF-A0A7J6RL26-F1
#
_entry.id   AF-A0A7J6RL26-F1
#
_cell.length_a   1.000
_cell.length_b   1.000
_cell.length_c   1.000
_cell.angle_alpha   90.00
_cell.angle_beta   90.00
_cell.angle_gamma   90.00
#
_symmetry.space_group_name_H-M   'P 1'
#
loop_
_entity.id
_entity.type
_entity.pdbx_description
1 polymer ?
#
loop_
_entity_poly.entity_id
_entity_poly.type
_entity_poly.pdbx_seq_one_letter_code
_entity_poly.pdbx_strand_id
1 'polypeptide(L)'
;SEDGIIEKLVDSVYQHESIDLAVRVAENTAMTTRVWWAFVGQLVERYRSADKTADLLSFVTKSKAVVIRQLRALRSTSALPVLETFVSLDDSVLVNTCIDAVVRMSRALHSAATKRTVHWYTTSQTRYGQFEMWLQSGLSQQLDTLKPSQIKAFLSAVAGKPGGHLVLDPLINSGKIGPSVVFDALALAFMRASLSPAVAEGIARRLVDCQAEVSDEKWRSLVVVLPAETLPRLAVLTAGTTNQQRRCTAVVERMQQILEGPGGDNLRARYTTAIAQLAARGLPCDPWRTLVAENCALAQVVGLSGEVSLARAQGGYPCKGLEGPLIAELNLEVDLE
;
A
#
# COMPACT_ATOMS: atom_id res chain seq x y z
N SER A 1 -9.08 40.89 1.98
CA SER A 1 -8.84 39.61 1.29
C SER A 1 -9.93 38.63 1.70
N GLU A 2 -10.19 37.59 0.90
CA GLU A 2 -11.10 36.49 1.29
C GLU A 2 -10.64 35.86 2.61
N ASP A 3 -9.32 35.70 2.79
CA ASP A 3 -8.73 35.13 4.02
C ASP A 3 -9.07 35.93 5.29
N GLY A 4 -9.08 37.27 5.23
CA GLY A 4 -9.42 38.11 6.38
C GLY A 4 -10.92 38.13 6.73
N ILE A 5 -11.80 37.72 5.81
CA ILE A 5 -13.23 37.51 6.12
C ILE A 5 -13.42 36.16 6.79
N ILE A 6 -12.73 35.12 6.31
CA ILE A 6 -12.77 33.77 6.87
C ILE A 6 -12.22 33.79 8.30
N GLU A 7 -11.11 34.48 8.54
CA GLU A 7 -10.51 34.60 9.87
C GLU A 7 -11.48 35.24 10.87
N LYS A 8 -12.12 36.36 10.50
CA LYS A 8 -13.14 37.00 11.34
C LYS A 8 -14.35 36.10 11.60
N LEU A 9 -14.76 35.30 10.61
CA LEU A 9 -15.85 34.36 10.78
C LEU A 9 -15.49 33.22 11.74
N VAL A 10 -14.28 32.67 11.63
CA VAL A 10 -13.75 31.66 12.55
C VAL A 10 -13.61 32.21 13.96
N ASP A 11 -13.07 33.42 14.11
CA ASP A 11 -12.97 34.08 15.41
C ASP A 11 -14.34 34.33 16.02
N SER A 12 -15.34 34.74 15.25
CA SER A 12 -16.71 34.91 15.74
C SER A 12 -17.31 33.58 16.19
N VAL A 13 -17.17 32.51 15.40
CA VAL A 13 -17.62 31.16 15.78
C VAL A 13 -16.94 30.70 17.08
N TYR A 14 -15.63 30.95 17.18
CA TYR A 14 -14.82 30.55 18.33
C TYR A 14 -15.18 31.35 19.59
N GLN A 15 -15.30 32.68 19.49
CA GLN A 15 -15.67 33.58 20.60
C GLN A 15 -17.07 33.29 21.15
N HIS A 16 -18.01 32.88 20.30
CA HIS A 16 -19.35 32.50 20.72
C HIS A 16 -19.43 31.05 21.26
N GLU A 17 -18.33 30.29 21.23
CA GLU A 17 -18.26 28.88 21.64
C GLU A 17 -19.37 28.00 21.05
N SER A 18 -19.86 28.36 19.85
CA SER A 18 -21.05 27.74 19.27
C SER A 18 -20.68 26.75 18.16
N ILE A 19 -20.60 25.46 18.53
CA ILE A 19 -20.46 24.37 17.55
C ILE A 19 -21.61 24.40 16.54
N ASP A 20 -22.83 24.72 16.97
CA ASP A 20 -23.98 24.77 16.07
C ASP A 20 -23.90 25.91 15.05
N LEU A 21 -23.21 27.02 15.38
CA LEU A 21 -22.88 28.06 14.40
C LEU A 21 -21.83 27.55 13.41
N ALA A 22 -20.77 26.88 13.90
CA ALA A 22 -19.74 26.28 13.05
C ALA A 22 -20.34 25.28 12.03
N VAL A 23 -21.25 24.42 12.50
CA VAL A 23 -21.95 23.43 11.67
C VAL A 23 -22.82 24.13 10.63
N ARG A 24 -23.63 25.13 11.01
CA ARG A 24 -24.47 25.88 10.07
C ARG A 24 -23.66 26.58 8.98
N VAL A 25 -22.50 27.14 9.33
CA VAL A 25 -21.58 27.73 8.35
C VAL A 25 -21.04 26.64 7.42
N ALA A 26 -20.55 25.52 7.96
CA ALA A 26 -20.00 24.43 7.16
C ALA A 26 -21.04 23.75 6.25
N GLU A 27 -22.31 23.73 6.64
CA GLU A 27 -23.39 23.15 5.84
C GLU A 27 -23.93 24.09 4.76
N ASN A 28 -23.51 25.36 4.78
CA ASN A 28 -23.96 26.36 3.83
C ASN A 28 -23.53 25.99 2.40
N THR A 29 -24.52 25.66 1.57
CA THR A 29 -24.33 25.22 0.18
C THR A 29 -23.86 26.32 -0.75
N ALA A 30 -23.96 27.60 -0.36
CA ALA A 30 -23.46 28.72 -1.12
C ALA A 30 -21.93 28.87 -1.04
N MET A 31 -21.27 28.21 -0.06
CA MET A 31 -19.81 28.24 0.04
C MET A 31 -19.16 27.43 -1.08
N THR A 32 -18.21 28.05 -1.79
CA THR A 32 -17.36 27.33 -2.74
C THR A 32 -16.47 26.33 -1.98
N THR A 33 -16.07 25.23 -2.63
CA THR A 33 -15.18 24.23 -2.01
C THR A 33 -13.89 24.83 -1.48
N ARG A 34 -13.30 25.84 -2.17
CA ARG A 34 -12.08 26.52 -1.71
C ARG A 34 -12.31 27.26 -0.39
N VAL A 35 -13.37 28.07 -0.32
CA VAL A 35 -13.72 28.84 0.89
C VAL A 35 -14.10 27.91 2.03
N TRP A 36 -14.79 26.81 1.72
CA TRP A 36 -15.13 25.78 2.70
C TRP A 36 -13.88 25.16 3.35
N TRP A 37 -12.89 24.74 2.55
CA TRP A 37 -11.64 24.18 3.09
C TRP A 37 -10.80 25.21 3.85
N ALA A 38 -10.79 26.47 3.42
CA ALA A 38 -10.12 27.53 4.16
C ALA A 38 -10.78 27.78 5.53
N PHE A 39 -12.12 27.83 5.58
CA PHE A 39 -12.88 27.95 6.83
C PHE A 39 -12.62 26.76 7.76
N VAL A 40 -12.79 25.52 7.27
CA VAL A 40 -12.57 24.32 8.09
C VAL A 40 -11.11 24.21 8.51
N GLY A 41 -10.16 24.57 7.64
CA GLY A 41 -8.73 24.60 7.96
C GLY A 41 -8.40 25.51 9.13
N GLN A 42 -8.84 26.77 9.06
CA GLN A 42 -8.62 27.74 10.14
C GLN A 42 -9.37 27.35 11.42
N LEU A 43 -10.59 26.81 11.31
CA LEU A 43 -11.35 26.34 12.48
C LEU A 43 -10.65 25.18 13.19
N VAL A 44 -10.15 24.20 12.42
CA VAL A 44 -9.37 23.07 12.93
C VAL A 44 -8.10 23.56 13.61
N GLU A 45 -7.35 24.46 12.97
CA GLU A 45 -6.13 25.05 13.53
C GLU A 45 -6.43 25.77 14.85
N ARG A 46 -7.51 26.56 14.89
CA ARG A 46 -7.94 27.28 16.09
C ARG A 46 -8.28 26.33 17.23
N TYR A 47 -9.08 25.29 16.98
CA TYR A 47 -9.42 24.31 18.02
C TYR A 47 -8.21 23.49 18.47
N ARG A 48 -7.29 23.10 17.57
CA ARG A 48 -6.05 22.42 17.96
C ARG A 48 -5.16 23.30 18.82
N SER A 49 -4.99 24.58 18.46
CA SER A 49 -4.16 25.54 19.22
C SER A 49 -4.68 25.80 20.64
N ALA A 50 -5.97 25.59 20.86
CA ALA A 50 -6.64 25.78 22.13
C ALA A 50 -6.91 24.48 22.91
N ASP A 51 -6.39 23.33 22.43
CA ASP A 51 -6.62 22.00 23.00
C ASP A 51 -8.12 21.61 23.13
N LYS A 52 -8.95 22.12 22.23
CA LYS A 52 -10.41 21.88 22.18
C LYS A 52 -10.75 20.67 21.32
N THR A 53 -10.15 19.51 21.62
CA THR A 53 -10.31 18.27 20.83
C THR A 53 -11.76 17.75 20.84
N ALA A 54 -12.47 17.86 21.97
CA ALA A 54 -13.86 17.43 22.09
C ALA A 54 -14.81 18.26 21.20
N ASP A 55 -14.58 19.57 21.12
CA ASP A 55 -15.34 20.50 20.29
C ASP A 55 -15.13 20.23 18.79
N LEU A 56 -13.88 19.95 18.40
CA LEU A 56 -13.57 19.54 17.04
C LEU A 56 -14.28 18.22 16.67
N LEU A 57 -14.25 17.23 17.56
CA LEU A 57 -14.96 15.96 17.34
C LEU A 57 -16.48 16.18 17.24
N SER A 58 -17.05 17.05 18.08
CA SER A 58 -18.46 17.43 18.04
C SER A 58 -18.85 18.09 16.71
N PHE A 59 -18.04 19.05 16.24
CA PHE A 59 -18.21 19.69 14.93
C PHE A 59 -18.18 18.66 13.79
N VAL A 60 -17.16 17.79 13.76
CA VAL A 60 -17.01 16.78 12.71
C VAL A 60 -18.16 15.78 12.73
N THR A 61 -18.60 15.35 13.91
CA THR A 61 -19.72 14.42 14.07
C THR A 61 -21.02 15.03 13.54
N LYS A 62 -21.31 16.29 13.92
CA LYS A 62 -22.52 17.00 13.47
C LYS A 62 -22.50 17.33 11.98
N SER A 63 -21.34 17.65 11.40
CA SER A 63 -21.19 18.02 9.98
C SER A 63 -20.76 16.86 9.06
N LYS A 64 -20.77 15.61 9.57
CA LYS A 64 -20.18 14.43 8.93
C LYS A 64 -20.58 14.23 7.47
N ALA A 65 -21.86 14.41 7.15
CA ALA A 65 -22.37 14.22 5.79
C ALA A 65 -21.72 15.19 4.79
N VAL A 66 -21.57 16.47 5.19
CA VAL A 66 -20.95 17.49 4.34
C VAL A 66 -19.45 17.28 4.26
N VAL A 67 -18.79 16.95 5.37
CA VAL A 67 -17.36 16.62 5.39
C VAL A 67 -17.05 15.47 4.43
N ILE A 68 -17.80 14.36 4.50
CA ILE A 68 -17.64 13.22 3.60
C ILE A 68 -17.86 13.63 2.14
N ARG A 69 -18.90 14.43 1.87
CA ARG A 69 -19.17 14.93 0.51
C ARG A 69 -18.00 15.76 -0.03
N GLN A 70 -17.45 16.68 0.77
CA GLN A 70 -16.32 17.53 0.38
C GLN A 70 -15.05 16.71 0.18
N LEU A 71 -14.75 15.74 1.06
CA LEU A 71 -13.63 14.81 0.90
C LEU A 71 -13.75 13.98 -0.38
N ARG A 72 -14.95 13.52 -0.72
CA ARG A 72 -15.20 12.81 -1.98
C ARG A 72 -15.04 13.70 -3.21
N ALA A 73 -15.17 15.01 -3.09
CA ALA A 73 -14.96 15.96 -4.18
C ALA A 73 -13.53 16.52 -4.22
N LEU A 74 -12.68 16.18 -3.26
CA LEU A 74 -11.37 16.81 -3.06
C LEU A 74 -10.40 16.52 -4.21
N ARG A 75 -9.79 17.58 -4.75
CA ARG A 75 -8.78 17.52 -5.81
C ARG A 75 -7.60 18.48 -5.61
N SER A 76 -7.55 19.20 -4.49
CA SER A 76 -6.56 20.25 -4.23
C SER A 76 -5.73 19.97 -2.98
N THR A 77 -4.52 20.54 -2.94
CA THR A 77 -3.62 20.48 -1.78
C THR A 77 -3.99 21.47 -0.67
N SER A 78 -5.01 22.31 -0.87
CA SER A 78 -5.48 23.27 0.14
C SER A 78 -6.11 22.61 1.38
N ALA A 79 -6.46 21.33 1.29
CA ALA A 79 -7.10 20.59 2.38
C ALA A 79 -6.14 19.70 3.18
N LEU A 80 -4.83 19.71 2.88
CA LEU A 80 -3.86 18.83 3.54
C LEU A 80 -3.84 18.96 5.07
N PRO A 81 -3.86 20.18 5.67
CA PRO A 81 -3.89 20.32 7.13
C PRO A 81 -5.16 19.73 7.77
N VAL A 82 -6.29 19.79 7.06
CA VAL A 82 -7.57 19.24 7.52
C VAL A 82 -7.56 17.71 7.43
N LEU A 83 -7.07 17.15 6.31
CA LEU A 83 -6.91 15.71 6.14
C LEU A 83 -6.01 15.11 7.22
N GLU A 84 -4.89 15.76 7.50
CA GLU A 84 -3.97 15.36 8.57
C GLU A 84 -4.70 15.23 9.90
N THR A 85 -5.47 16.25 10.27
CA THR A 85 -6.23 16.22 11.52
C THR A 85 -7.33 15.15 11.51
N PHE A 86 -8.08 14.99 10.42
CA PHE A 86 -9.16 14.01 10.35
C PHE A 86 -8.71 12.56 10.40
N VAL A 87 -7.50 12.25 9.94
CA VAL A 87 -6.92 10.89 10.05
C VAL A 87 -6.69 10.47 11.50
N SER A 88 -6.55 11.42 12.42
CA SER A 88 -6.38 11.14 13.86
C SER A 88 -7.68 11.00 14.66
N LEU A 89 -8.83 11.25 14.04
CA LEU A 89 -10.12 11.15 14.72
C LEU A 89 -10.58 9.69 14.81
N ASP A 90 -11.22 9.34 15.93
CA ASP A 90 -11.76 8.00 16.17
C ASP A 90 -13.11 7.78 15.46
N ASP A 91 -13.16 8.04 14.15
CA ASP A 91 -14.32 7.81 13.29
C ASP A 91 -13.91 7.02 12.05
N SER A 92 -14.23 5.72 12.04
CA SER A 92 -13.82 4.79 10.99
C SER A 92 -14.34 5.16 9.59
N VAL A 93 -15.51 5.77 9.48
CA VAL A 93 -16.09 6.18 8.19
C VAL A 93 -15.35 7.39 7.66
N LEU A 94 -15.05 8.36 8.52
CA LEU A 94 -14.29 9.54 8.16
C LEU A 94 -12.86 9.17 7.76
N VAL A 95 -12.18 8.35 8.56
CA VAL A 95 -10.80 7.90 8.29
C VAL A 95 -10.74 7.16 6.95
N ASN A 96 -11.66 6.23 6.68
CA ASN A 96 -11.70 5.54 5.39
C ASN A 96 -11.93 6.50 4.21
N THR A 97 -12.77 7.52 4.41
CA THR A 97 -13.00 8.57 3.39
C THR A 97 -11.76 9.44 3.18
N CYS A 98 -11.01 9.76 4.23
CA CYS A 98 -9.72 10.45 4.14
C CYS A 98 -8.70 9.61 3.38
N ILE A 99 -8.61 8.31 3.66
CA ILE A 99 -7.74 7.38 2.91
C ILE A 99 -8.11 7.38 1.43
N ASP A 100 -9.40 7.32 1.09
CA ASP A 100 -9.86 7.41 -0.32
C ASP A 100 -9.47 8.74 -0.99
N ALA A 101 -9.55 9.84 -0.25
CA ALA A 101 -9.15 11.14 -0.74
C ALA A 101 -7.63 11.20 -0.99
N VAL A 102 -6.81 10.77 -0.02
CA VAL A 102 -5.34 10.77 -0.10
C VAL A 102 -4.84 9.88 -1.25
N VAL A 103 -5.34 8.65 -1.38
CA VAL A 103 -4.94 7.74 -2.48
C VAL A 103 -5.32 8.30 -3.84
N ARG A 104 -6.52 8.89 -3.94
CA ARG A 104 -6.98 9.50 -5.19
C ARG A 104 -6.18 10.74 -5.57
N MET A 105 -5.87 11.59 -4.60
CA MET A 105 -5.01 12.77 -4.80
C MET A 105 -3.62 12.34 -5.25
N SER A 106 -3.02 11.35 -4.59
CA SER A 106 -1.71 10.81 -4.96
C SER A 106 -1.70 10.33 -6.41
N ARG A 107 -2.68 9.51 -6.81
CA ARG A 107 -2.83 9.05 -8.20
C ARG A 107 -3.02 10.19 -9.20
N ALA A 108 -3.87 11.16 -8.89
CA ALA A 108 -4.17 12.27 -9.78
C ALA A 108 -2.94 13.17 -9.98
N LEU A 109 -2.24 13.52 -8.90
CA LEU A 109 -1.04 14.33 -8.93
C LEU A 109 0.12 13.59 -9.60
N HIS A 110 0.33 12.32 -9.28
CA HIS A 110 1.34 11.48 -9.92
C HIS A 110 1.09 11.35 -11.44
N SER A 111 -0.17 11.10 -11.83
CA SER A 111 -0.53 11.04 -13.26
C SER A 111 -0.32 12.38 -13.97
N ALA A 112 -0.62 13.50 -13.30
CA ALA A 112 -0.38 14.82 -13.87
C ALA A 112 1.13 15.11 -14.00
N ALA A 113 1.94 14.73 -13.02
CA ALA A 113 3.39 14.92 -13.03
C ALA A 113 4.10 14.06 -14.10
N THR A 114 3.58 12.85 -14.39
CA THR A 114 4.16 11.94 -15.39
C THR A 114 3.73 12.24 -16.83
N LYS A 115 2.59 12.91 -17.05
CA LYS A 115 2.11 13.30 -18.38
C LYS A 115 2.93 14.47 -18.93
N ARG A 116 3.81 14.19 -19.89
CA ARG A 116 4.74 15.11 -20.58
C ARG A 116 4.03 16.17 -21.45
N THR A 117 3.33 17.13 -20.85
CA THR A 117 2.93 18.37 -21.55
C THR A 117 3.60 19.57 -20.89
N VAL A 118 4.39 20.31 -21.68
CA VAL A 118 5.37 21.32 -21.21
C VAL A 118 4.77 22.37 -20.29
N HIS A 119 3.52 22.79 -20.50
CA HIS A 119 2.87 23.85 -19.72
C HIS A 119 2.34 23.40 -18.35
N TRP A 120 2.09 22.10 -18.16
CA TRP A 120 1.64 21.54 -16.89
C TRP A 120 2.78 21.01 -16.03
N TYR A 121 3.96 20.83 -16.63
CA TYR A 121 5.08 20.14 -16.01
C TYR A 121 5.56 20.84 -14.74
N THR A 122 5.83 22.15 -14.79
CA THR A 122 6.37 22.88 -13.64
C THR A 122 5.38 22.96 -12.48
N THR A 123 4.13 23.37 -12.74
CA THR A 123 3.13 23.53 -11.66
C THR A 123 2.64 22.21 -11.08
N SER A 124 2.45 21.17 -11.89
CA SER A 124 2.02 19.86 -11.41
C SER A 124 3.14 19.12 -10.67
N GLN A 125 4.40 19.24 -11.11
CA GLN A 125 5.53 18.65 -10.40
C GLN A 125 5.76 19.32 -9.05
N THR A 126 5.63 20.65 -8.95
CA THR A 126 5.69 21.34 -7.64
C THR A 126 4.57 20.87 -6.71
N ARG A 127 3.33 20.74 -7.19
CA ARG A 127 2.20 20.27 -6.37
C ARG A 127 2.36 18.82 -5.93
N TYR A 128 2.85 17.94 -6.81
CA TYR A 128 3.14 16.55 -6.47
C TYR A 128 4.27 16.47 -5.44
N GLY A 129 5.35 17.22 -5.61
CA GLY A 129 6.44 17.31 -4.62
C GLY A 129 5.97 17.85 -3.27
N GLN A 130 5.14 18.89 -3.24
CA GLN A 130 4.52 19.39 -2.00
C GLN A 130 3.67 18.31 -1.30
N PHE A 131 2.92 17.54 -2.09
CA PHE A 131 2.10 16.45 -1.56
C PHE A 131 2.96 15.30 -1.02
N GLU A 132 4.01 14.88 -1.73
CA GLU A 132 4.96 13.88 -1.23
C GLU A 132 5.68 14.35 0.05
N MET A 133 6.11 15.61 0.10
CA MET A 133 6.69 16.18 1.32
C MET A 133 5.69 16.17 2.47
N TRP A 134 4.42 16.53 2.23
CA TRP A 134 3.38 16.43 3.25
C TRP A 134 3.16 14.99 3.72
N LEU A 135 3.20 13.99 2.83
CA LEU A 135 3.14 12.59 3.23
C LEU A 135 4.31 12.24 4.16
N GLN A 136 5.54 12.56 3.74
CA GLN A 136 6.77 12.21 4.48
C GLN A 136 6.90 12.92 5.83
N SER A 137 6.40 14.15 5.93
CA SER A 137 6.53 14.98 7.13
C SER A 137 5.22 15.04 7.92
N GLY A 138 4.26 15.82 7.45
CA GLY A 138 2.99 16.09 8.12
C GLY A 138 2.19 14.83 8.45
N LEU A 139 1.79 14.07 7.42
CA LEU A 139 0.97 12.88 7.63
C LEU A 139 1.71 11.80 8.43
N SER A 140 2.98 11.52 8.11
CA SER A 140 3.79 10.57 8.87
C SER A 140 3.93 10.96 10.35
N GLN A 141 4.17 12.23 10.66
CA GLN A 141 4.26 12.71 12.03
C GLN A 141 2.91 12.59 12.75
N GLN A 142 1.81 12.92 12.08
CA GLN A 142 0.48 12.78 12.67
C GLN A 142 0.14 11.32 12.94
N LEU A 143 0.46 10.40 12.02
CA LEU A 143 0.27 8.96 12.22
C LEU A 143 1.09 8.44 13.41
N ASP A 144 2.31 8.92 13.61
CA ASP A 144 3.18 8.53 14.73
C ASP A 144 2.60 8.91 16.10
N THR A 145 1.67 9.88 16.16
CA THR A 145 0.95 10.22 17.40
C THR A 145 -0.17 9.24 17.76
N LEU A 146 -0.53 8.34 16.83
CA LEU A 146 -1.66 7.41 17.00
C LEU A 146 -1.24 6.10 17.66
N LYS A 147 -2.23 5.37 18.16
CA LYS A 147 -1.99 4.01 18.67
C LYS A 147 -1.51 3.11 17.52
N PRO A 148 -0.58 2.17 17.75
CA PRO A 148 -0.09 1.26 16.71
C PRO A 148 -1.21 0.52 15.98
N SER A 149 -2.32 0.17 16.65
CA SER A 149 -3.48 -0.47 16.02
C SER A 149 -4.16 0.42 14.96
N GLN A 150 -4.27 1.73 15.23
CA GLN A 150 -4.85 2.70 14.29
C GLN A 150 -3.93 2.93 13.10
N ILE A 151 -2.61 3.03 13.33
CA ILE A 151 -1.61 3.12 12.26
C ILE A 151 -1.69 1.88 11.35
N LYS A 152 -1.74 0.68 11.94
CA LYS A 152 -1.89 -0.58 11.19
C LYS A 152 -3.16 -0.58 10.35
N ALA A 153 -4.30 -0.19 10.92
CA ALA A 153 -5.56 -0.12 10.21
C ALA A 153 -5.50 0.86 9.03
N PHE A 154 -4.93 2.04 9.24
CA PHE A 154 -4.74 3.06 8.20
C PHE A 154 -3.87 2.54 7.06
N LEU A 155 -2.66 2.08 7.37
CA LEU A 155 -1.71 1.58 6.37
C LEU A 155 -2.25 0.37 5.62
N SER A 156 -2.91 -0.56 6.32
CA SER A 156 -3.55 -1.73 5.70
C SER A 156 -4.65 -1.31 4.72
N ALA A 157 -5.44 -0.29 5.07
CA ALA A 157 -6.48 0.25 4.21
C ALA A 157 -5.94 1.02 3.01
N VAL A 158 -4.81 1.72 3.14
CA VAL A 158 -4.09 2.33 2.00
C VAL A 158 -3.55 1.23 1.08
N ALA A 159 -2.88 0.21 1.64
CA ALA A 159 -2.24 -0.87 0.91
C ALA A 159 -3.20 -1.65 0.01
N GLY A 160 -4.42 -1.90 0.49
CA GLY A 160 -5.44 -2.61 -0.28
C GLY A 160 -6.04 -1.83 -1.45
N LYS A 161 -5.65 -0.56 -1.67
CA LYS A 161 -6.25 0.30 -2.72
C LYS A 161 -5.37 0.37 -3.98
N PRO A 162 -5.96 0.42 -5.19
CA PRO A 162 -5.22 0.72 -6.40
C PRO A 162 -4.48 2.05 -6.29
N GLY A 163 -3.17 2.06 -6.54
CA GLY A 163 -2.30 3.23 -6.38
C GLY A 163 -1.92 3.55 -4.93
N GLY A 164 -2.27 2.69 -3.96
CA GLY A 164 -1.91 2.87 -2.55
C GLY A 164 -0.39 2.96 -2.29
N HIS A 165 0.42 2.34 -3.15
CA HIS A 165 1.88 2.45 -3.07
C HIS A 165 2.40 3.89 -3.16
N LEU A 166 1.75 4.75 -3.95
CA LEU A 166 2.12 6.16 -4.08
C LEU A 166 1.90 6.96 -2.77
N VAL A 167 1.23 6.35 -1.79
CA VAL A 167 1.05 6.90 -0.44
C VAL A 167 1.94 6.16 0.55
N LEU A 168 2.02 4.83 0.44
CA LEU A 168 2.84 4.01 1.33
C LEU A 168 4.33 4.31 1.22
N ASP A 169 4.88 4.45 0.01
CA ASP A 169 6.34 4.58 -0.15
C ASP A 169 6.87 5.85 0.53
N PRO A 170 6.25 7.03 0.35
CA PRO A 170 6.63 8.22 1.12
C PRO A 170 6.47 8.04 2.64
N LEU A 171 5.40 7.38 3.10
CA LEU A 171 5.16 7.16 4.53
C LEU A 171 6.19 6.21 5.16
N ILE A 172 6.57 5.15 4.45
CA ILE A 172 7.57 4.17 4.91
C ILE A 172 8.95 4.81 4.91
N ASN A 173 9.29 5.54 3.84
CA ASN A 173 10.59 6.18 3.68
C ASN A 173 10.81 7.37 4.63
N SER A 174 9.76 7.86 5.32
CA SER A 174 9.95 8.91 6.32
C SER A 174 10.65 8.44 7.59
N GLY A 175 10.71 7.13 7.83
CA GLY A 175 11.30 6.54 9.03
C GLY A 175 10.54 6.82 10.33
N LYS A 176 9.37 7.48 10.27
CA LYS A 176 8.54 7.79 11.45
C LYS A 176 7.74 6.58 11.93
N ILE A 177 7.35 5.70 11.01
CA ILE A 177 6.55 4.53 11.34
C ILE A 177 7.48 3.32 11.48
N GLY A 178 7.47 2.70 12.67
CA GLY A 178 8.29 1.53 12.96
C GLY A 178 8.08 0.38 11.94
N PRO A 179 9.15 -0.23 11.39
CA PRO A 179 9.03 -1.26 10.36
C PRO A 179 8.21 -2.49 10.76
N SER A 180 8.19 -2.85 12.06
CA SER A 180 7.31 -3.90 12.59
C SER A 180 5.81 -3.57 12.41
N VAL A 181 5.43 -2.29 12.54
CA VAL A 181 4.06 -1.79 12.33
C VAL A 181 3.70 -1.81 10.86
N VAL A 182 4.63 -1.37 10.00
CA VAL A 182 4.49 -1.42 8.53
C VAL A 182 4.27 -2.87 8.07
N PHE A 183 5.11 -3.79 8.54
CA PHE A 183 5.01 -5.21 8.21
C PHE A 183 3.63 -5.78 8.58
N ASP A 184 3.15 -5.52 9.81
CA ASP A 184 1.84 -5.99 10.26
C ASP A 184 0.70 -5.42 9.41
N ALA A 185 0.80 -4.15 9.03
CA ALA A 185 -0.22 -3.50 8.20
C ALA A 185 -0.28 -4.09 6.79
N LEU A 186 0.88 -4.33 6.17
CA LEU A 186 1.00 -4.96 4.86
C LEU A 186 0.52 -6.42 4.91
N ALA A 187 0.86 -7.16 5.96
CA ALA A 187 0.37 -8.51 6.20
C ALA A 187 -1.17 -8.56 6.30
N LEU A 188 -1.75 -7.66 7.11
CA LEU A 188 -3.20 -7.49 7.22
C LEU A 188 -3.85 -7.15 5.88
N ALA A 189 -3.21 -6.32 5.06
CA ALA A 189 -3.71 -6.01 3.74
C ALA A 189 -3.65 -7.23 2.81
N PHE A 190 -2.55 -7.98 2.84
CA PHE A 190 -2.30 -9.13 1.99
C PHE A 190 -3.25 -10.31 2.28
N MET A 191 -3.75 -10.41 3.52
CA MET A 191 -4.77 -11.41 3.90
C MET A 191 -6.19 -11.07 3.41
N ARG A 192 -6.44 -9.87 2.85
CA ARG A 192 -7.78 -9.49 2.42
C ARG A 192 -8.21 -10.30 1.20
N ALA A 193 -9.43 -10.83 1.26
CA ALA A 193 -10.09 -11.40 0.09
C ALA A 193 -10.19 -10.33 -1.01
N SER A 194 -10.19 -10.75 -2.28
CA SER A 194 -10.46 -9.92 -3.47
C SER A 194 -9.43 -8.83 -3.85
N LEU A 195 -8.17 -8.95 -3.42
CA LEU A 195 -7.10 -8.11 -3.96
C LEU A 195 -6.90 -8.37 -5.46
N SER A 196 -6.85 -7.31 -6.27
CA SER A 196 -6.42 -7.45 -7.67
C SER A 196 -4.96 -7.94 -7.73
N PRO A 197 -4.56 -8.72 -8.76
CA PRO A 197 -3.20 -9.23 -8.88
C PRO A 197 -2.11 -8.15 -8.77
N ALA A 198 -2.32 -6.98 -9.36
CA ALA A 198 -1.36 -5.87 -9.33
C ALA A 198 -1.19 -5.27 -7.92
N VAL A 199 -2.28 -5.18 -7.14
CA VAL A 199 -2.23 -4.69 -5.76
C VAL A 199 -1.57 -5.72 -4.86
N ALA A 200 -1.94 -7.00 -5.00
CA ALA A 200 -1.31 -8.10 -4.25
C ALA A 200 0.20 -8.14 -4.49
N GLU A 201 0.63 -8.01 -5.74
CA GLU A 201 2.05 -7.93 -6.09
C GLU A 201 2.77 -6.73 -5.45
N GLY A 202 2.16 -5.55 -5.50
CA GLY A 202 2.72 -4.36 -4.86
C GLY A 202 2.90 -4.53 -3.34
N ILE A 203 1.93 -5.17 -2.67
CA ILE A 203 2.02 -5.48 -1.24
C ILE A 203 3.11 -6.53 -0.97
N ALA A 204 3.14 -7.61 -1.77
CA ALA A 204 4.09 -8.69 -1.61
C ALA A 204 5.54 -8.20 -1.74
N ARG A 205 5.86 -7.37 -2.74
CA ARG A 205 7.21 -6.78 -2.89
C ARG A 205 7.64 -6.04 -1.61
N ARG A 206 6.78 -5.18 -1.07
CA ARG A 206 7.06 -4.41 0.16
C ARG A 206 7.20 -5.29 1.40
N LEU A 207 6.42 -6.37 1.50
CA LEU A 207 6.59 -7.35 2.58
C LEU A 207 7.96 -8.01 2.56
N VAL A 208 8.49 -8.27 1.35
CA VAL A 208 9.86 -8.79 1.18
C VAL A 208 10.89 -7.72 1.54
N ASP A 209 10.67 -6.46 1.14
CA ASP A 209 11.60 -5.36 1.40
C ASP A 209 11.70 -4.97 2.89
N CYS A 210 10.66 -5.23 3.71
CA CYS A 210 10.69 -5.04 5.16
C CYS A 210 11.67 -5.97 5.93
N GLN A 211 12.59 -6.63 5.22
CA GLN A 211 13.38 -7.75 5.74
C GLN A 211 14.34 -7.43 6.87
N ALA A 212 14.97 -6.25 6.86
CA ALA A 212 16.07 -5.94 7.78
C ALA A 212 15.69 -6.00 9.27
N GLU A 213 14.39 -5.89 9.60
CA GLU A 213 13.92 -5.73 10.98
C GLU A 213 12.87 -6.78 11.41
N VAL A 214 12.53 -7.73 10.55
CA VAL A 214 11.49 -8.73 10.82
C VAL A 214 12.13 -10.08 11.13
N SER A 215 11.79 -10.67 12.28
CA SER A 215 12.29 -11.99 12.67
C SER A 215 11.77 -13.10 11.75
N ASP A 216 12.56 -14.15 11.57
CA ASP A 216 12.17 -15.32 10.79
C ASP A 216 10.91 -16.00 11.34
N GLU A 217 10.71 -15.97 12.67
CA GLU A 217 9.52 -16.49 13.32
C GLU A 217 8.26 -15.70 12.93
N LYS A 218 8.35 -14.37 12.88
CA LYS A 218 7.24 -13.50 12.47
C LYS A 218 6.90 -13.71 10.99
N TRP A 219 7.90 -13.90 10.14
CA TRP A 219 7.70 -14.27 8.74
C TRP A 219 6.99 -15.63 8.60
N ARG A 220 7.46 -16.66 9.30
CA ARG A 220 6.83 -18.00 9.28
C ARG A 220 5.39 -17.95 9.76
N SER A 221 5.12 -17.19 10.82
CA SER A 221 3.77 -17.00 11.36
C SER A 221 2.83 -16.37 10.35
N LEU A 222 3.31 -15.38 9.59
CA LEU A 222 2.56 -14.79 8.49
C LEU A 222 2.25 -15.82 7.40
N VAL A 223 3.26 -16.54 6.91
CA VAL A 223 3.12 -17.52 5.82
C VAL A 223 2.04 -18.57 6.11
N VAL A 224 1.91 -19.00 7.37
CA VAL A 224 0.90 -19.97 7.79
C VAL A 224 -0.54 -19.47 7.56
N VAL A 225 -0.78 -18.17 7.80
CA VAL A 225 -2.13 -17.57 7.78
C VAL A 225 -2.51 -16.92 6.44
N LEU A 226 -1.58 -16.86 5.48
CA LEU A 226 -1.86 -16.30 4.16
C LEU A 226 -2.78 -17.20 3.32
N PRO A 227 -3.66 -16.63 2.48
CA PRO A 227 -4.44 -17.40 1.52
C PRO A 227 -3.52 -18.19 0.58
N ALA A 228 -3.89 -19.44 0.29
CA ALA A 228 -3.08 -20.36 -0.49
C ALA A 228 -2.70 -19.80 -1.89
N GLU A 229 -3.62 -19.05 -2.49
CA GLU A 229 -3.47 -18.46 -3.81
C GLU A 229 -2.41 -17.36 -3.88
N THR A 230 -2.03 -16.76 -2.75
CA THR A 230 -1.04 -15.67 -2.71
C THR A 230 0.39 -16.16 -2.52
N LEU A 231 0.57 -17.38 -1.99
CA LEU A 231 1.87 -17.98 -1.70
C LEU A 231 2.79 -18.12 -2.93
N PRO A 232 2.31 -18.56 -4.12
CA PRO A 232 3.16 -18.71 -5.30
C PRO A 232 3.88 -17.41 -5.68
N ARG A 233 3.15 -16.28 -5.62
CA ARG A 233 3.71 -14.97 -5.94
C ARG A 233 4.71 -14.52 -4.89
N LEU A 234 4.40 -14.75 -3.62
CA LEU A 234 5.29 -14.40 -2.50
C LEU A 234 6.60 -15.21 -2.55
N ALA A 235 6.54 -16.49 -2.93
CA ALA A 235 7.72 -17.34 -3.10
C ALA A 235 8.64 -16.77 -4.19
N VAL A 236 8.08 -16.44 -5.36
CA VAL A 236 8.86 -15.87 -6.48
C VAL A 236 9.48 -14.52 -6.12
N LEU A 237 8.79 -13.67 -5.37
CA LEU A 237 9.32 -12.37 -4.95
C LEU A 237 10.36 -12.47 -3.81
N THR A 238 10.35 -13.55 -3.04
CA THR A 238 11.37 -13.85 -2.01
C THR A 238 12.58 -14.60 -2.56
N ALA A 239 12.63 -14.84 -3.88
CA ALA A 239 13.75 -15.48 -4.54
C ALA A 239 14.89 -14.48 -4.83
N GLY A 240 15.65 -14.13 -3.80
CA GLY A 240 16.81 -13.25 -3.93
C GLY A 240 17.95 -13.61 -2.97
N THR A 241 18.39 -12.67 -2.13
CA THR A 241 19.56 -12.83 -1.23
C THR A 241 19.44 -14.02 -0.26
N THR A 242 20.53 -14.41 0.42
CA THR A 242 20.56 -15.59 1.33
C THR A 242 19.46 -15.59 2.40
N ASN A 243 19.14 -14.43 2.99
CA ASN A 243 18.04 -14.34 3.96
C ASN A 243 16.66 -14.45 3.28
N GLN A 244 16.55 -14.02 2.02
CA GLN A 244 15.33 -14.16 1.22
C GLN A 244 15.13 -15.63 0.80
N GLN A 245 16.20 -16.39 0.55
CA GLN A 245 16.12 -17.84 0.32
C GLN A 245 15.48 -18.58 1.48
N ARG A 246 15.86 -18.32 2.75
CA ARG A 246 15.21 -18.95 3.92
C ARG A 246 13.71 -18.64 4.00
N ARG A 247 13.34 -17.40 3.71
CA ARG A 247 11.95 -16.95 3.68
C ARG A 247 11.17 -17.57 2.53
N CYS A 248 11.78 -17.70 1.36
CA CYS A 248 11.25 -18.42 0.21
C CYS A 248 11.01 -19.88 0.55
N THR A 249 11.98 -20.56 1.19
CA THR A 249 11.84 -21.95 1.64
C THR A 249 10.62 -22.11 2.55
N ALA A 250 10.42 -21.22 3.53
CA ALA A 250 9.24 -21.28 4.40
C ALA A 250 7.91 -21.13 3.64
N VAL A 251 7.87 -20.30 2.60
CA VAL A 251 6.67 -20.16 1.72
C VAL A 251 6.43 -21.46 0.95
N VAL A 252 7.49 -22.06 0.39
CA VAL A 252 7.38 -23.29 -0.40
C VAL A 252 7.02 -24.50 0.47
N GLU A 253 7.58 -24.61 1.68
CA GLU A 253 7.18 -25.62 2.67
C GLU A 253 5.69 -25.51 3.01
N ARG A 254 5.17 -24.29 3.14
CA ARG A 254 3.73 -24.09 3.36
C ARG A 254 2.91 -24.50 2.14
N MET A 255 3.38 -24.18 0.93
CA MET A 255 2.75 -24.65 -0.31
C MET A 255 2.67 -26.17 -0.35
N GLN A 256 3.74 -26.87 0.05
CA GLN A 256 3.77 -28.33 0.16
C GLN A 256 2.70 -28.88 1.10
N GLN A 257 2.64 -28.34 2.32
CA GLN A 257 1.64 -28.75 3.31
C GLN A 257 0.20 -28.57 2.81
N ILE A 258 -0.06 -27.56 1.98
CA ILE A 258 -1.39 -27.32 1.38
C ILE A 258 -1.69 -28.37 0.30
N LEU A 259 -0.71 -28.75 -0.53
CA LEU A 259 -0.92 -29.78 -1.56
C LEU A 259 -1.17 -31.17 -0.98
N GLU A 260 -0.58 -31.47 0.17
CA GLU A 260 -0.80 -32.72 0.92
C GLU A 260 -2.18 -32.76 1.61
N GLY A 261 -2.86 -31.61 1.70
CA GLY A 261 -4.18 -31.47 2.32
C GLY A 261 -5.37 -31.62 1.35
N PRO A 262 -6.61 -31.63 1.89
CA PRO A 262 -7.81 -31.74 1.08
C PRO A 262 -7.96 -30.56 0.12
N GLY A 263 -8.19 -30.86 -1.17
CA GLY A 263 -8.34 -29.84 -2.22
C GLY A 263 -7.01 -29.28 -2.77
N GLY A 264 -5.86 -29.81 -2.33
CA GLY A 264 -4.53 -29.39 -2.79
C GLY A 264 -4.35 -29.49 -4.30
N ASP A 265 -4.93 -30.51 -4.95
CA ASP A 265 -4.80 -30.70 -6.40
C ASP A 265 -5.34 -29.52 -7.23
N ASN A 266 -6.31 -28.76 -6.71
CA ASN A 266 -6.83 -27.55 -7.36
C ASN A 266 -5.78 -26.43 -7.46
N LEU A 267 -4.75 -26.47 -6.62
CA LEU A 267 -3.68 -25.47 -6.54
C LEU A 267 -2.38 -25.95 -7.20
N ARG A 268 -2.25 -27.25 -7.46
CA ARG A 268 -1.03 -27.90 -7.95
C ARG A 268 -0.48 -27.26 -9.23
N ALA A 269 -1.34 -26.91 -10.19
CA ALA A 269 -0.91 -26.26 -11.44
C ALA A 269 -0.29 -24.86 -11.20
N ARG A 270 -0.90 -24.06 -10.32
CA ARG A 270 -0.39 -22.72 -9.95
C ARG A 270 0.94 -22.82 -9.21
N TYR A 271 1.06 -23.80 -8.32
CA TYR A 271 2.28 -24.01 -7.55
C TYR A 271 3.41 -24.53 -8.44
N THR A 272 3.10 -25.43 -9.38
CA THR A 272 4.04 -25.89 -10.41
C THR A 272 4.65 -24.72 -11.18
N THR A 273 3.83 -23.75 -11.57
CA THR A 273 4.29 -22.55 -12.29
C THR A 273 5.29 -21.73 -11.46
N ALA A 274 5.00 -21.50 -10.18
CA ALA A 274 5.92 -20.78 -9.30
C ALA A 274 7.22 -21.54 -9.07
N ILE A 275 7.18 -22.86 -8.84
CA ILE A 275 8.41 -23.67 -8.65
C ILE A 275 9.26 -23.66 -9.93
N ALA A 276 8.64 -23.73 -11.11
CA ALA A 276 9.35 -23.58 -12.37
C ALA A 276 9.99 -22.18 -12.54
N GLN A 277 9.32 -21.11 -12.10
CA GLN A 277 9.90 -19.77 -12.06
C GLN A 277 11.08 -19.65 -11.08
N LEU A 278 11.00 -20.30 -9.91
CA LEU A 278 12.09 -20.35 -8.93
C LEU A 278 13.29 -21.13 -9.49
N ALA A 279 13.05 -22.28 -10.13
CA ALA A 279 14.07 -23.07 -10.82
C ALA A 279 14.78 -22.27 -11.91
N ALA A 280 14.02 -21.56 -12.74
CA ALA A 280 14.56 -20.69 -13.77
C ALA A 280 15.39 -19.51 -13.21
N ARG A 281 15.18 -19.13 -11.94
CA ARG A 281 15.99 -18.14 -11.22
C ARG A 281 17.24 -18.73 -10.58
N GLY A 282 17.52 -20.02 -10.78
CA GLY A 282 18.70 -20.71 -10.25
C GLY A 282 18.57 -21.14 -8.79
N LEU A 283 17.35 -21.19 -8.24
CA LEU A 283 17.14 -21.75 -6.91
C LEU A 283 17.08 -23.28 -6.98
N PRO A 284 17.71 -23.98 -6.01
CA PRO A 284 17.64 -25.43 -5.94
C PRO A 284 16.20 -25.85 -5.68
N CYS A 285 15.61 -26.59 -6.61
CA CYS A 285 14.21 -27.04 -6.54
C CYS A 285 14.07 -28.52 -6.20
N ASP A 286 15.16 -29.26 -6.03
CA ASP A 286 15.15 -30.68 -5.66
C ASP A 286 14.29 -30.97 -4.40
N PRO A 287 14.33 -30.15 -3.33
CA PRO A 287 13.49 -30.37 -2.16
C PRO A 287 11.97 -30.20 -2.43
N TRP A 288 11.61 -29.57 -3.55
CA TRP A 288 10.23 -29.13 -3.86
C TRP A 288 9.69 -29.76 -5.14
N ARG A 289 10.42 -30.70 -5.73
CA ARG A 289 10.08 -31.36 -6.99
C ARG A 289 8.75 -32.12 -6.92
N THR A 290 8.39 -32.60 -5.74
CA THR A 290 7.12 -33.28 -5.45
C THR A 290 5.87 -32.39 -5.63
N LEU A 291 6.06 -31.07 -5.69
CA LEU A 291 4.98 -30.09 -5.87
C LEU A 291 4.59 -29.87 -7.33
N VAL A 292 5.41 -30.38 -8.24
CA VAL A 292 5.26 -30.23 -9.69
C VAL A 292 4.31 -31.29 -10.21
N ALA A 293 3.28 -30.88 -10.97
CA ALA A 293 2.43 -31.82 -11.68
C ALA A 293 3.25 -32.55 -12.76
N GLU A 294 3.39 -33.87 -12.67
CA GLU A 294 4.22 -34.70 -13.57
C GLU A 294 3.84 -34.55 -15.05
N ASN A 295 2.56 -34.26 -15.33
CA ASN A 295 2.03 -34.07 -16.69
C ASN A 295 2.07 -32.60 -17.17
N CYS A 296 2.71 -31.70 -16.42
CA CYS A 296 2.84 -30.29 -16.79
C CYS A 296 4.12 -30.06 -17.60
N ALA A 297 4.05 -29.33 -18.72
CA ALA A 297 5.22 -28.98 -19.51
C ALA A 297 6.30 -28.25 -18.69
N LEU A 298 5.89 -27.46 -17.69
CA LEU A 298 6.79 -26.74 -16.77
C LEU A 298 7.56 -27.69 -15.83
N ALA A 299 7.17 -28.96 -15.70
CA ALA A 299 7.90 -29.96 -14.93
C ALA A 299 9.29 -30.25 -15.52
N GLN A 300 9.43 -30.09 -16.83
CA GLN A 300 10.71 -30.23 -17.53
C GLN A 300 11.69 -29.15 -17.05
N VAL A 301 11.23 -27.90 -16.89
CA VAL A 301 12.04 -26.78 -16.40
C VAL A 301 12.55 -27.01 -14.99
N VAL A 302 11.72 -27.57 -14.11
CA VAL A 302 12.13 -27.94 -12.75
C VAL A 302 13.11 -29.12 -12.76
N GLY A 303 12.87 -30.10 -13.64
CA GLY A 303 13.77 -31.24 -13.83
C GLY A 303 15.15 -30.88 -14.36
N LEU A 304 15.28 -29.73 -15.03
CA LEU A 304 16.53 -29.16 -15.50
C LEU A 304 17.24 -28.30 -14.44
N SER A 305 16.64 -28.02 -13.27
CA SER A 305 17.18 -27.05 -12.30
C SER A 305 18.60 -27.38 -11.78
N GLY A 306 18.95 -28.66 -11.67
CA GLY A 306 20.30 -29.11 -11.31
C GLY A 306 21.35 -28.83 -12.40
N GLU A 307 20.97 -28.92 -13.68
CA GLU A 307 21.85 -28.68 -14.84
C GLU A 307 21.89 -27.20 -15.24
N VAL A 308 20.77 -26.48 -15.11
CA VAL A 308 20.61 -25.04 -15.42
C VAL A 308 21.32 -24.16 -14.40
N SER A 309 21.26 -24.50 -13.10
CA SER A 309 22.00 -23.77 -12.06
C SER A 309 23.52 -23.91 -12.25
N LEU A 310 23.97 -25.05 -12.76
CA LEU A 310 25.37 -25.33 -13.10
C LEU A 310 25.81 -24.56 -14.36
N ALA A 311 24.97 -24.53 -15.40
CA ALA A 311 25.26 -23.85 -16.66
C ALA A 311 25.27 -22.31 -16.54
N ARG A 312 24.40 -21.72 -15.70
CA ARG A 312 24.39 -20.28 -15.41
C ARG A 312 25.62 -19.83 -14.62
N ALA A 313 26.06 -20.63 -13.64
CA ALA A 313 27.28 -20.35 -12.87
C ALA A 313 28.56 -20.41 -13.73
N GLN A 314 28.49 -21.07 -14.90
CA GLN A 314 29.62 -21.25 -15.82
C GLN A 314 29.60 -20.28 -17.01
N GLY A 315 28.66 -19.33 -17.06
CA GLY A 315 28.75 -18.18 -17.97
C GLY A 315 28.64 -18.48 -19.47
N GLY A 316 27.76 -19.41 -19.89
CA GLY A 316 27.38 -19.47 -21.30
C GLY A 316 26.92 -20.83 -21.80
N TYR A 317 25.63 -21.15 -21.66
CA TYR A 317 24.96 -22.11 -22.54
C TYR A 317 23.48 -21.75 -22.72
N PRO A 318 22.95 -21.74 -23.96
CA PRO A 318 21.52 -21.69 -24.18
C PRO A 318 20.89 -22.94 -23.56
N CYS A 319 19.92 -22.75 -22.66
CA CYS A 319 19.20 -23.84 -22.01
C CYS A 319 18.32 -24.56 -23.05
N LYS A 320 18.86 -25.62 -23.68
CA LYS A 320 18.09 -26.50 -24.57
C LYS A 320 16.93 -27.11 -23.78
N GLY A 321 15.69 -26.85 -24.21
CA GLY A 321 14.46 -27.30 -23.54
C GLY A 321 13.58 -26.17 -22.99
N LEU A 322 14.08 -24.93 -22.88
CA LEU A 322 13.26 -23.73 -22.67
C LEU A 322 12.96 -23.11 -24.04
N GLU A 323 12.00 -23.67 -24.77
CA GLU A 323 11.55 -23.13 -26.05
C GLU A 323 10.32 -22.20 -25.90
N GLY A 324 10.11 -21.34 -26.90
CA GLY A 324 9.21 -20.16 -26.92
C GLY A 324 7.99 -20.16 -25.98
N PRO A 325 7.08 -21.16 -26.01
CA PRO A 325 5.89 -21.19 -25.17
C PRO A 325 6.19 -21.22 -23.66
N LEU A 326 7.24 -21.93 -23.24
CA LEU A 326 7.65 -22.04 -21.83
C LEU A 326 8.28 -20.74 -21.32
N ILE A 327 9.00 -20.01 -22.17
CA ILE A 327 9.56 -18.69 -21.83
C ILE A 327 8.44 -17.67 -21.60
N ALA A 328 7.43 -17.67 -22.47
CA ALA A 328 6.27 -16.79 -22.37
C ALA A 328 5.41 -17.12 -21.13
N GLU A 329 5.17 -18.40 -20.84
CA GLU A 329 4.41 -18.84 -19.65
C GLU A 329 5.15 -18.54 -18.32
N LEU A 330 6.48 -18.59 -18.32
CA LEU A 330 7.28 -18.28 -17.14
C LEU A 330 7.47 -16.77 -16.92
N ASN A 331 7.08 -15.93 -17.87
CA ASN A 331 7.26 -14.47 -17.86
C ASN A 331 8.69 -14.08 -17.43
N LEU A 332 9.68 -14.79 -17.98
CA LEU A 332 11.09 -14.52 -17.75
C LEU A 332 11.48 -13.31 -18.60
N GLU A 333 11.92 -12.23 -17.95
CA GLU A 333 12.71 -11.20 -18.64
C GLU A 333 14.04 -11.86 -19.01
N VAL A 334 14.18 -12.24 -20.27
CA VAL A 334 15.45 -12.71 -20.81
C VAL A 334 16.30 -11.47 -21.01
N ASP A 335 17.29 -11.28 -20.14
CA ASP A 335 18.35 -10.32 -20.39
C ASP A 335 19.11 -10.79 -21.63
N LEU A 336 19.19 -9.92 -22.65
CA LEU A 336 19.72 -10.26 -23.98
C LEU A 336 21.25 -10.13 -24.06
N GLU A 337 21.93 -9.88 -22.93
CA GLU A 337 23.39 -9.78 -22.82
C GLU A 337 24.12 -11.12 -22.75
#